data_AF-A0A3D1AEI8-F1
#
_entry.id   AF-A0A3D1AEI8-F1
#
_cell.length_a   1.000
_cell.length_b   1.000
_cell.length_c   1.000
_cell.angle_alpha   90.00
_cell.angle_beta   90.00
_cell.angle_gamma   90.00
#
_symmetry.space_group_name_H-M   'P 1'
#
loop_
_entity.id
_entity.type
_entity.pdbx_description
1 polymer ?
#
loop_
_entity_poly.entity_id
_entity_poly.type
_entity_poly.pdbx_seq_one_letter_code
_entity_poly.pdbx_strand_id
1 'polypeptide(L)'
;MNLSKRENQVLALHAVGLTPDEISDHLSVTRETARTTIRNIKSKLNWHKASELTAYWWCNQFNVDFIEKRKQILSASLSLIILIAGSLFECRRVRTRQMILRRTYEIERQYEIEA
;
A
#
# COMPACT_ATOMS: atom_id res chain seq x y z
N MET A 1 10.79 17.94 -12.30
CA MET A 1 10.60 18.70 -11.05
C MET A 1 11.81 18.50 -10.18
N ASN A 2 12.67 19.50 -10.03
CA ASN A 2 13.87 19.39 -9.20
C ASN A 2 13.69 20.20 -7.91
N LEU A 3 14.01 19.58 -6.78
CA LEU A 3 14.12 20.26 -5.50
C LEU A 3 15.43 21.04 -5.44
N SER A 4 15.41 22.23 -4.85
CA SER A 4 16.63 22.97 -4.55
C SER A 4 17.49 22.21 -3.53
N LYS A 5 18.77 22.57 -3.43
CA LYS A 5 19.68 21.99 -2.42
C LYS A 5 19.11 22.12 -1.00
N ARG A 6 18.50 23.28 -0.70
CA ARG A 6 17.90 23.55 0.62
C ARG A 6 16.67 22.68 0.89
N GLU A 7 15.81 22.54 -0.11
CA GLU A 7 14.64 21.66 -0.03
C GLU A 7 15.03 20.20 0.15
N ASN A 8 16.09 19.75 -0.52
CA ASN A 8 16.63 18.40 -0.33
C ASN A 8 17.18 18.17 1.08
N GLN A 9 17.84 19.16 1.70
CA GLN A 9 18.29 19.06 3.09
C GLN A 9 17.12 18.91 4.06
N VAL A 10 16.11 19.76 3.91
CA VAL A 10 14.88 19.70 4.74
C VAL A 10 14.16 18.37 4.53
N LEU A 11 14.03 17.92 3.28
CA LEU A 11 13.43 16.63 2.94
C LEU A 11 14.18 15.46 3.59
N ALA A 12 15.52 15.47 3.55
CA ALA A 12 16.33 14.43 4.14
C ALA A 12 16.10 14.31 5.66
N LEU A 13 16.17 15.44 6.38
CA LEU A 13 15.92 15.45 7.83
C LEU A 13 14.48 15.01 8.15
N HIS A 14 13.50 15.48 7.36
CA HIS A 14 12.12 15.07 7.52
C HIS A 14 11.89 13.57 7.26
N ALA A 15 12.55 13.00 6.25
CA ALA A 15 12.46 11.57 5.91
C ALA A 15 13.10 10.65 6.95
N VAL A 16 14.10 11.14 7.70
CA VAL A 16 14.68 10.45 8.85
C VAL A 16 13.73 10.46 10.06
N GLY A 17 12.72 11.33 10.04
CA GLY A 17 11.67 11.41 11.07
C GLY A 17 11.78 12.62 11.99
N LEU A 18 12.66 13.59 11.68
CA LEU A 18 12.77 14.80 12.50
C LEU A 18 11.53 15.68 12.38
N THR A 19 11.18 16.29 13.50
CA THR A 19 10.12 17.28 13.62
C THR A 19 10.56 18.63 13.05
N PRO A 20 9.63 19.54 12.68
CA PRO A 20 9.98 20.88 12.21
C PRO A 20 10.82 21.70 13.20
N ASP A 21 10.72 21.42 14.50
CA ASP A 21 11.53 22.05 15.54
C ASP A 21 12.98 21.57 15.46
N GLU A 22 13.20 20.25 15.45
CA GLU A 22 14.54 19.67 15.32
C GLU A 22 15.19 20.04 13.98
N ILE A 23 14.41 20.08 12.90
CA ILE A 23 14.89 20.56 11.59
C ILE A 23 15.33 22.03 11.69
N SER A 24 14.61 22.84 12.46
CA SER A 24 14.92 24.25 12.64
C SER A 24 16.24 24.44 13.39
N ASP A 25 16.48 23.62 14.41
CA ASP A 25 17.74 23.58 15.18
C ASP A 25 18.91 23.13 14.30
N HIS A 26 18.72 22.04 13.54
CA HIS A 26 19.76 21.48 12.65
C HIS A 26 20.17 22.42 11.53
N LEU A 27 19.24 23.23 11.04
CA LEU A 27 19.43 24.05 9.85
C LEU A 27 19.53 25.55 10.15
N SER A 28 19.53 25.94 11.43
CA SER A 28 19.56 27.32 11.94
C SER A 28 18.53 28.23 11.25
N VAL A 29 17.29 27.75 11.14
CA VAL A 29 16.14 28.50 10.62
C VAL A 29 15.02 28.53 11.64
N THR A 30 13.98 29.31 11.41
CA THR A 30 12.80 29.26 12.29
C THR A 30 11.96 28.01 12.01
N ARG A 31 11.21 27.54 13.02
CA ARG A 31 10.20 26.49 12.89
C ARG A 31 9.25 26.74 11.72
N GLU A 32 8.77 27.98 11.58
CA GLU A 32 7.83 28.34 10.51
C GLU A 32 8.47 28.27 9.12
N THR A 33 9.76 28.61 9.00
CA THR A 33 10.53 28.42 7.77
C THR A 33 10.66 26.94 7.42
N ALA A 34 10.99 26.08 8.39
CA ALA A 34 11.08 24.64 8.17
C ALA A 34 9.73 24.06 7.74
N ARG A 35 8.64 24.41 8.45
CA ARG A 35 7.27 23.97 8.15
C ARG A 35 6.81 24.44 6.76
N THR A 36 7.07 25.70 6.41
CA THR A 36 6.75 26.26 5.10
C THR A 36 7.54 25.57 4.00
N THR A 37 8.81 25.27 4.24
CA THR A 37 9.64 24.54 3.27
C THR A 37 9.10 23.13 3.02
N ILE A 38 8.71 22.40 4.07
CA ILE A 38 8.06 21.08 3.94
C ILE A 38 6.75 21.19 3.13
N ARG A 39 5.94 22.23 3.39
CA ARG A 39 4.71 22.48 2.63
C ARG A 39 4.98 22.78 1.15
N ASN A 40 6.02 23.57 0.86
CA ASN A 40 6.41 23.89 -0.51
C ASN A 40 6.91 22.66 -1.25
N ILE A 41 7.68 21.79 -0.58
CA ILE A 41 8.12 20.49 -1.12
C ILE A 41 6.91 19.62 -1.48
N LYS A 42 5.95 19.48 -0.55
CA LYS A 42 4.68 18.76 -0.79
C LYS A 42 3.94 19.28 -2.01
N SER A 43 3.82 20.61 -2.13
CA SER A 43 3.16 21.25 -3.26
C SER A 43 3.91 21.05 -4.58
N LYS A 44 5.25 21.10 -4.57
CA LYS A 44 6.07 20.86 -5.76
C LYS A 44 5.99 19.43 -6.26
N LEU A 45 5.82 18.48 -5.35
CA LEU A 45 5.77 17.04 -5.66
C LEU A 45 4.33 16.52 -5.80
N ASN A 46 3.32 17.36 -5.55
CA ASN A 46 1.90 16.98 -5.48
C ASN A 46 1.64 15.80 -4.52
N TRP A 47 2.30 15.79 -3.37
CA TRP A 47 2.05 14.79 -2.31
C TRP A 47 1.38 15.41 -1.10
N HIS A 48 0.48 14.65 -0.51
CA HIS A 48 -0.34 15.11 0.60
C HIS A 48 0.10 14.50 1.92
N LYS A 49 0.67 13.29 1.89
CA LYS A 49 1.05 12.54 3.10
C LYS A 49 2.53 12.72 3.43
N ALA A 50 2.86 12.77 4.72
CA ALA A 50 4.25 12.79 5.17
C ALA A 50 5.00 11.48 4.84
N SER A 51 4.28 10.35 4.86
CA SER A 51 4.83 9.05 4.47
C SER A 51 5.23 8.98 2.99
N GLU A 52 4.52 9.70 2.11
CA GLU A 52 4.89 9.79 0.68
C GLU A 52 6.20 10.55 0.49
N LEU A 53 6.40 11.67 1.21
CA LEU A 53 7.69 12.39 1.22
C LEU A 53 8.84 11.50 1.67
N THR A 54 8.61 10.74 2.74
CA THR A 54 9.62 9.86 3.33
C THR A 54 9.99 8.76 2.36
N ALA A 55 8.99 8.06 1.80
CA ALA A 55 9.21 6.98 0.85
C ALA A 55 9.90 7.49 -0.42
N TYR A 56 9.53 8.68 -0.91
CA TYR A 56 10.20 9.27 -2.05
C TYR A 56 11.68 9.55 -1.80
N TRP A 57 12.03 10.14 -0.65
CA TRP A 57 13.42 10.42 -0.34
C TRP A 57 14.25 9.14 -0.33
N TRP A 58 13.74 8.08 0.31
CA TRP A 58 14.39 6.77 0.33
C TRP A 58 14.53 6.17 -1.08
N CYS A 59 13.48 6.24 -1.89
CA CYS A 59 13.52 5.81 -3.29
C CYS A 59 14.59 6.56 -4.09
N ASN A 60 14.71 7.88 -3.89
CA ASN A 60 15.73 8.70 -4.55
C ASN A 60 17.16 8.37 -4.08
N GLN A 61 17.36 7.99 -2.81
CA GLN A 61 18.67 7.55 -2.31
C GLN A 61 19.13 6.23 -2.94
N PHE A 62 18.19 5.30 -3.18
CA PHE A 62 18.49 3.99 -3.76
C PHE A 62 18.38 3.95 -5.30
N ASN A 63 18.18 5.10 -5.94
CA ASN A 63 17.98 5.23 -7.38
C ASN A 63 16.83 4.36 -7.93
N VAL A 64 15.78 4.20 -7.12
CA VAL A 64 14.58 3.43 -7.46
C VAL A 64 13.42 4.38 -7.73
N ASP A 65 12.68 4.19 -8.82
CA ASP A 65 11.50 5.00 -9.10
C ASP A 65 10.34 4.66 -8.13
N PHE A 66 9.95 5.65 -7.33
CA PHE A 66 8.87 5.54 -6.35
C PHE A 66 7.52 5.23 -7.02
N ILE A 67 7.25 5.80 -8.20
CA ILE A 67 5.98 5.59 -8.91
C ILE A 67 5.87 4.13 -9.33
N GLU A 68 6.97 3.57 -9.83
CA GLU A 68 7.04 2.18 -10.27
C GLU A 68 6.86 1.22 -9.09
N LYS A 69 7.53 1.47 -7.96
CA LYS A 69 7.34 0.66 -6.74
C LYS A 69 5.92 0.72 -6.22
N ARG A 70 5.28 1.89 -6.25
CA ARG A 70 3.88 2.04 -5.85
C ARG A 70 2.96 1.20 -6.74
N LYS A 71 3.14 1.22 -8.07
CA LYS A 71 2.37 0.38 -9.01
C LYS A 71 2.60 -1.10 -8.75
N GLN A 72 3.87 -1.50 -8.54
CA GLN A 72 4.25 -2.88 -8.28
C GLN A 72 3.55 -3.41 -7.01
N ILE A 73 3.58 -2.65 -5.90
CA ILE A 73 2.90 -3.01 -4.65
C ILE A 73 1.39 -3.16 -4.85
N LEU A 74 0.76 -2.22 -5.56
CA LEU A 74 -0.68 -2.28 -5.85
C LEU A 74 -1.04 -3.50 -6.69
N SER A 75 -0.29 -3.78 -7.76
CA SER A 75 -0.52 -4.95 -8.61
C SER A 75 -0.36 -6.27 -7.84
N ALA A 76 0.68 -6.40 -7.02
CA ALA A 76 0.91 -7.58 -6.20
C ALA A 76 -0.20 -7.79 -5.16
N SER A 77 -0.67 -6.70 -4.53
CA SER A 77 -1.78 -6.76 -3.58
C SER A 77 -3.10 -7.22 -4.24
N LEU A 78 -3.39 -6.73 -5.44
CA LEU A 78 -4.56 -7.14 -6.23
C LEU A 78 -4.46 -8.61 -6.65
N SER A 79 -3.30 -9.05 -7.14
CA SER A 79 -3.05 -10.45 -7.49
C SER A 79 -3.25 -11.37 -6.29
N LEU A 80 -2.76 -11.00 -5.11
CA LEU A 80 -2.94 -11.78 -3.89
C LEU A 80 -4.42 -11.89 -3.49
N ILE A 81 -5.18 -10.80 -3.57
CA ILE A 81 -6.63 -10.81 -3.29
C ILE A 81 -7.36 -11.76 -4.24
N ILE A 82 -7.02 -11.73 -5.53
CA ILE A 82 -7.62 -12.62 -6.54
C ILE A 82 -7.32 -14.09 -6.23
N LEU A 83 -6.08 -14.42 -5.85
CA LEU A 83 -5.70 -15.78 -5.48
C LEU A 83 -6.48 -16.28 -4.26
N ILE A 84 -6.60 -15.45 -3.22
CA ILE A 84 -7.36 -15.79 -2.02
C ILE A 84 -8.85 -15.96 -2.36
N ALA A 85 -9.44 -15.01 -3.09
CA ALA A 85 -10.84 -15.09 -3.49
C ALA A 85 -11.12 -16.34 -4.34
N GLY A 86 -10.23 -16.68 -5.27
CA GLY A 86 -10.30 -17.92 -6.05
C GLY A 86 -10.26 -19.17 -5.16
N SER A 87 -9.35 -19.22 -4.18
CA SER A 87 -9.27 -20.36 -3.25
C SER A 87 -10.52 -20.52 -2.38
N LEU A 88 -11.12 -19.41 -1.92
CA LEU A 88 -12.36 -19.42 -1.14
C LEU A 88 -13.54 -19.84 -2.00
N PHE A 89 -13.61 -19.37 -3.25
CA PHE A 89 -14.61 -19.77 -4.21
C PHE A 89 -14.53 -21.28 -4.50
N GLU A 90 -13.32 -21.80 -4.71
CA GLU A 90 -13.09 -23.22 -4.97
C GLU A 90 -13.50 -24.09 -3.78
N CYS A 91 -13.13 -23.69 -2.56
CA CYS A 91 -13.54 -24.38 -1.33
C CYS A 91 -15.07 -24.39 -1.17
N ARG A 92 -15.74 -23.26 -1.48
CA ARG A 92 -17.21 -23.17 -1.46
C ARG A 92 -17.84 -24.05 -2.53
N ARG A 93 -17.29 -24.07 -3.75
CA ARG A 93 -17.74 -24.87 -4.89
C ARG A 93 -17.71 -26.36 -4.57
N VAL A 94 -16.60 -26.85 -4.00
CA VAL A 94 -16.45 -28.26 -3.61
C VAL A 94 -17.47 -28.64 -2.51
N ARG A 95 -17.64 -27.80 -1.48
CA ARG A 95 -18.65 -28.05 -0.43
C ARG A 95 -20.07 -28.14 -0.99
N THR A 96 -20.45 -27.20 -1.86
CA THR A 96 -21.80 -27.22 -2.48
C THR A 96 -22.01 -28.46 -3.34
N ARG A 97 -21.00 -28.85 -4.14
CA ARG A 97 -21.08 -30.06 -4.98
C ARG A 97 -21.26 -31.33 -4.15
N GLN A 98 -20.51 -31.46 -3.04
CA GLN A 98 -20.65 -32.61 -2.14
C GLN A 98 -22.02 -32.66 -1.46
N MET A 99 -22.59 -31.51 -1.06
CA MET A 99 -23.93 -31.46 -0.47
C MET A 99 -25.02 -31.91 -1.46
N ILE A 100 -24.94 -31.48 -2.72
CA ILE A 100 -25.90 -31.88 -3.76
C ILE A 100 -25.82 -33.38 -4.01
N LEU A 101 -24.61 -33.94 -4.17
CA LEU A 101 -24.43 -35.37 -4.41
C LEU A 101 -24.96 -36.23 -3.26
N ARG A 102 -24.72 -35.85 -1.99
CA ARG A 102 -25.28 -36.59 -0.84
C ARG A 102 -26.80 -36.61 -0.88
N ARG A 103 -27.45 -35.47 -1.16
CA ARG A 103 -28.91 -35.40 -1.29
C ARG A 103 -29.43 -36.25 -2.44
N THR A 104 -28.77 -36.26 -3.60
CA THR A 104 -29.22 -37.09 -4.73
C THR A 104 -29.12 -38.58 -4.40
N TYR A 105 -28.02 -39.01 -3.78
CA TYR A 105 -27.87 -40.40 -3.33
C TYR A 105 -28.87 -40.81 -2.24
N GLU A 106 -29.20 -39.91 -1.30
CA GLU A 106 -30.22 -40.15 -0.27
C GLU A 106 -31.62 -40.32 -0.87
N ILE A 107 -31.96 -39.49 -1.86
CA ILE A 107 -33.24 -39.56 -2.57
C ILE A 107 -33.33 -40.87 -3.39
N GLU A 108 -32.30 -41.22 -4.16
CA GLU A 108 -32.25 -42.47 -4.93
C GLU A 108 -32.40 -43.70 -4.02
N ARG A 109 -31.72 -43.69 -2.86
CA ARG A 109 -31.83 -44.78 -1.87
C ARG A 109 -33.24 -44.89 -1.28
N GLN A 110 -33.94 -43.79 -1.06
CA GLN A 110 -35.33 -43.85 -0.56
C GLN A 110 -36.26 -44.51 -1.57
N TYR A 111 -36.11 -44.20 -2.86
CA TYR A 111 -36.90 -44.83 -3.92
C TYR A 111 -36.62 -46.34 -4.07
N GLU A 112 -35.38 -46.79 -3.85
CA GLU A 112 -35.03 -48.22 -3.87
C GLU A 112 -35.63 -49.02 -2.69
N ILE A 113 -35.92 -48.36 -1.56
CA ILE A 113 -36.48 -49.03 -0.36
C ILE A 113 -38.01 -49.10 -0.42
N GLU A 114 -38.67 -48.15 -1.11
CA GLU A 114 -40.12 -48.11 -1.26
C GLU A 114 -40.66 -48.93 -2.45
N ALA A 115 -39.78 -49.46 -3.31
CA ALA A 115 -40.10 -50.31 -4.47
C ALA A 115 -40.03 -51.81 -4.15
#